data_AF-A0A7X7L1N3-F1
#
_entry.id   AF-A0A7X7L1N3-F1
#
_cell.length_a   1.000
_cell.length_b   1.000
_cell.length_c   1.000
_cell.angle_alpha   90.00
_cell.angle_beta   90.00
_cell.angle_gamma   90.00
#
_symmetry.space_group_name_H-M   'P 1'
#
loop_
_entity.id
_entity.type
_entity.pdbx_description
1 polymer ?
#
loop_
_entity_poly.entity_id
_entity_poly.type
_entity_poly.pdbx_seq_one_letter_code
_entity_poly.pdbx_strand_id
1 'polypeptide(L)'
;MRLRPYIPGCAEVGFTLIELLVAVTIGLLALGLTLSSVLYSRNAYRKDVARTRINQDLRGALDIIGSTARVAGENFNGAFPAIEVIDGVNGAPDELILRRNLLDEVLKVCVPIVAGTAADLIFAYGSESGCVYAGNTHNYEVWRAWRQARDGSVRAYVFDTSTDLGEYFDYSGEIDSNGQYAAVRASGTWANDYSNASSAAYIMEEWRFRVSDDTLQLIENGESDNPLNVAFGVTDMQVEVFMQEGGVQSTFSGSDNWTLMQSIGITLTGQELFRGEVLERQLSARFFPRNVLSN
;
A
#
# COMPACT_ATOMS: atom_id res chain seq x y z
N MET A 1 24.18 87.87 -52.03
CA MET A 1 24.69 87.21 -50.81
C MET A 1 23.88 85.95 -50.59
N ARG A 2 24.41 84.77 -50.95
CA ARG A 2 23.77 83.45 -50.73
C ARG A 2 24.61 82.70 -49.70
N LEU A 3 24.06 82.47 -48.52
CA LEU A 3 24.67 81.62 -47.50
C LEU A 3 24.46 80.15 -47.89
N ARG A 4 25.56 79.39 -48.02
CA ARG A 4 25.51 77.93 -48.13
C ARG A 4 25.20 77.34 -46.74
N PRO A 5 24.31 76.34 -46.63
CA PRO A 5 24.10 75.64 -45.37
C PRO A 5 25.32 74.77 -45.03
N TYR A 6 25.74 74.81 -43.77
CA TYR A 6 26.71 73.90 -43.18
C TYR A 6 26.04 72.54 -43.00
N ILE A 7 26.49 71.54 -43.74
CA ILE A 7 26.13 70.14 -43.53
C ILE A 7 27.21 69.60 -42.59
N PRO A 8 26.88 69.16 -41.35
CA PRO A 8 27.87 68.50 -40.51
C PRO A 8 28.34 67.26 -41.27
N GLY A 9 29.64 67.20 -41.56
CA GLY A 9 30.22 66.00 -42.15
C GLY A 9 29.89 64.82 -41.24
N CYS A 10 29.19 63.83 -41.76
CA CYS A 10 29.21 62.50 -41.18
C CYS A 10 30.67 62.06 -41.19
N ALA A 11 31.37 62.25 -40.07
CA ALA A 11 32.63 61.59 -39.85
C ALA A 11 32.30 60.10 -39.82
N GLU A 12 32.63 59.39 -40.91
CA GLU A 12 32.80 57.94 -40.85
C GLU A 12 33.99 57.67 -39.94
N VAL A 13 33.71 57.60 -38.64
CA VAL A 13 34.67 57.12 -37.65
C VAL A 13 34.76 55.62 -37.86
N GLY A 14 35.69 55.21 -38.74
CA GLY A 14 36.02 53.80 -38.92
C GLY A 14 36.48 53.22 -37.59
N PHE A 15 35.83 52.15 -37.15
CA PHE A 15 36.23 51.41 -35.95
C PHE A 15 37.70 51.00 -36.06
N THR A 16 38.48 51.29 -35.02
CA THR A 16 39.86 50.83 -34.99
C THR A 16 39.90 49.34 -34.70
N LEU A 17 40.91 48.65 -35.23
CA LEU A 17 41.11 47.21 -35.06
C LEU A 17 41.18 46.82 -33.56
N ILE A 18 41.71 47.72 -32.73
CA ILE A 18 41.77 47.57 -31.26
C ILE A 18 40.39 47.61 -30.63
N GLU A 19 39.53 48.52 -31.06
CA GLU A 19 38.18 48.69 -30.52
C GLU A 19 37.28 47.49 -30.84
N LEU A 20 37.45 46.89 -32.02
CA LEU A 20 36.80 45.64 -32.39
C LEU A 20 37.29 44.46 -31.53
N LEU A 21 38.59 44.41 -31.23
CA LEU A 21 39.17 43.35 -30.38
C LEU A 21 38.66 43.47 -28.92
N VAL A 22 38.60 44.68 -28.38
CA VAL A 22 38.04 44.95 -27.04
C VAL A 22 36.56 44.59 -26.99
N ALA A 23 35.76 44.99 -27.99
CA ALA A 23 34.34 44.69 -28.06
C ALA A 23 34.07 43.18 -28.10
N VAL A 24 34.83 42.42 -28.90
CA VAL A 24 34.72 40.95 -28.96
C VAL A 24 35.10 40.31 -27.63
N THR A 25 36.16 40.81 -26.97
CA THR A 25 36.62 40.27 -25.69
C THR A 25 35.56 40.46 -24.60
N ILE A 26 34.97 41.65 -24.50
CA ILE A 26 33.89 41.95 -23.54
C ILE A 26 32.63 41.13 -23.89
N GLY A 27 32.29 41.01 -25.18
CA GLY A 27 31.17 40.21 -25.65
C GLY A 27 31.30 38.73 -25.26
N LEU A 28 32.49 38.14 -25.44
CA LEU A 28 32.76 36.77 -25.03
C LEU A 28 32.69 36.57 -23.52
N LEU A 29 33.20 37.52 -22.72
CA LEU A 29 33.08 37.47 -21.26
C LEU A 29 31.62 37.52 -20.81
N ALA A 30 30.82 38.42 -21.39
CA ALA A 30 29.39 38.53 -21.10
C ALA A 30 28.62 37.25 -21.50
N LEU A 31 28.93 36.69 -22.67
CA LEU A 31 28.34 35.43 -23.13
C LEU A 31 28.75 34.25 -22.23
N GLY A 32 30.01 34.20 -21.79
CA GLY A 32 30.50 33.17 -20.87
C GLY A 32 29.76 33.19 -19.53
N LEU A 33 29.57 34.39 -18.95
CA LEU A 33 28.84 34.56 -17.70
C LEU A 33 27.36 34.20 -17.83
N THR A 34 26.70 34.65 -18.91
CA THR A 34 25.28 34.34 -19.16
C THR A 34 25.07 32.85 -19.39
N LEU A 35 25.92 32.19 -20.19
CA LEU A 35 25.84 30.74 -20.41
C LEU A 35 26.05 29.95 -19.11
N SER A 36 27.06 30.31 -18.32
CA SER A 36 27.32 29.67 -17.02
C SER A 36 26.10 29.78 -16.08
N SER A 37 25.49 30.97 -16.01
CA SER A 37 24.29 31.21 -15.22
C SER A 37 23.09 30.37 -15.68
N VAL A 38 22.88 30.25 -17.00
CA VAL A 38 21.80 29.43 -17.57
C VAL A 38 22.02 27.94 -17.28
N LEU A 39 23.25 27.45 -17.42
CA LEU A 39 23.59 26.06 -17.12
C LEU A 39 23.40 25.75 -15.63
N TYR A 40 23.83 26.66 -14.75
CA TYR A 40 23.61 26.54 -13.32
C TYR A 40 22.11 26.49 -12.98
N SER A 41 21.32 27.43 -13.52
CA SER A 41 19.87 27.49 -13.31
C SER A 41 19.16 26.23 -13.80
N ARG A 42 19.55 25.70 -14.97
CA ARG A 42 19.01 24.45 -15.51
C ARG A 42 19.36 23.26 -14.62
N ASN A 43 20.55 23.22 -14.04
CA ASN A 43 20.97 22.15 -13.14
C ASN A 43 20.20 22.20 -11.82
N ALA A 44 20.06 23.40 -11.23
CA ALA A 44 19.26 23.62 -10.03
C ALA A 44 17.81 23.18 -10.26
N TYR A 45 17.20 23.66 -11.35
CA TYR A 45 15.83 23.28 -11.73
C TYR A 45 15.65 21.76 -11.85
N ARG A 46 16.58 21.07 -12.52
CA ARG A 46 16.50 19.60 -12.66
C ARG A 46 16.65 18.87 -11.32
N LYS A 47 17.53 19.34 -10.43
CA LYS A 47 17.67 18.78 -9.08
C LYS A 47 16.39 18.98 -8.26
N ASP A 48 15.72 20.12 -8.42
CA ASP A 48 14.46 20.40 -7.75
C ASP A 48 13.29 19.57 -8.31
N VAL A 49 13.26 19.31 -9.62
CA VAL A 49 12.29 18.39 -10.23
C VAL A 49 12.46 16.97 -9.67
N ALA A 50 13.69 16.46 -9.57
CA ALA A 50 13.98 15.15 -8.97
C ALA A 50 13.48 15.08 -7.51
N ARG A 51 13.87 16.05 -6.69
CA ARG A 51 13.39 16.17 -5.30
C ARG A 51 11.86 16.23 -5.21
N THR A 52 11.21 16.94 -6.13
CA THR A 52 9.75 17.07 -6.15
C THR A 52 9.10 15.74 -6.49
N ARG A 53 9.65 15.00 -7.45
CA ARG A 53 9.17 13.66 -7.83
C ARG A 53 9.18 12.70 -6.64
N ILE A 54 10.34 12.52 -5.99
CA ILE A 54 10.44 11.63 -4.82
C ILE A 54 9.40 12.02 -3.75
N ASN A 55 9.27 13.32 -3.45
CA ASN A 55 8.28 13.76 -2.45
C ASN A 55 6.83 13.51 -2.88
N GLN A 56 6.51 13.57 -4.17
CA GLN A 56 5.18 13.24 -4.69
C GLN A 56 4.91 11.74 -4.61
N ASP A 57 5.90 10.92 -4.98
CA ASP A 57 5.80 9.45 -4.93
C ASP A 57 5.64 8.97 -3.47
N LEU A 58 6.45 9.49 -2.54
CA LEU A 58 6.34 9.17 -1.11
C LEU A 58 4.99 9.59 -0.52
N ARG A 59 4.45 10.75 -0.91
CA ARG A 59 3.12 11.20 -0.46
C ARG A 59 2.02 10.32 -1.04
N GLY A 60 2.08 10.01 -2.33
CA GLY A 60 1.11 9.15 -2.99
C GLY A 60 1.07 7.76 -2.34
N ALA A 61 2.24 7.18 -2.04
CA ALA A 61 2.35 5.93 -1.29
C ALA A 61 1.69 6.01 0.09
N LEU A 62 2.01 7.04 0.89
CA LEU A 62 1.41 7.23 2.21
C LEU A 62 -0.09 7.51 2.15
N ASP A 63 -0.60 8.16 1.11
CA ASP A 63 -2.03 8.38 0.95
C ASP A 63 -2.77 7.06 0.66
N ILE A 64 -2.18 6.18 -0.17
CA ILE A 64 -2.72 4.84 -0.45
C ILE A 64 -2.71 3.98 0.81
N ILE A 65 -1.56 3.87 1.49
CA ILE A 65 -1.46 3.11 2.75
C ILE A 65 -2.39 3.72 3.82
N GLY A 66 -2.45 5.04 3.91
CA GLY A 66 -3.30 5.74 4.88
C GLY A 66 -4.78 5.53 4.63
N SER A 67 -5.20 5.33 3.37
CA SER A 67 -6.59 5.02 3.04
C SER A 67 -6.98 3.60 3.48
N THR A 68 -6.10 2.62 3.26
CA THR A 68 -6.31 1.21 3.66
C THR A 68 -6.18 1.04 5.17
N ALA A 69 -5.20 1.70 5.81
CA ALA A 69 -5.01 1.66 7.27
C ALA A 69 -6.21 2.21 8.05
N ARG A 70 -6.94 3.18 7.49
CA ARG A 70 -8.15 3.72 8.14
C ARG A 70 -9.31 2.74 8.15
N VAL A 71 -9.43 1.90 7.11
CA VAL A 71 -10.51 0.89 6.99
C VAL A 71 -10.08 -0.49 7.50
N ALA A 72 -8.81 -0.65 7.89
CA ALA A 72 -8.30 -1.88 8.47
C ALA A 72 -9.04 -2.23 9.77
N GLY A 73 -9.33 -3.51 9.94
CA GLY A 73 -10.09 -4.03 11.08
C GLY A 73 -11.61 -3.92 10.95
N GLU A 74 -12.14 -3.19 9.96
CA GLU A 74 -13.59 -3.06 9.75
C GLU A 74 -14.23 -4.45 9.61
N ASN A 75 -15.34 -4.63 10.35
CA ASN A 75 -16.15 -5.85 10.43
C ASN A 75 -15.41 -7.13 10.90
N PHE A 76 -14.25 -6.98 11.56
CA PHE A 76 -13.59 -8.08 12.26
C PHE A 76 -13.88 -8.10 13.75
N ASN A 77 -13.83 -9.29 14.34
CA ASN A 77 -13.74 -9.44 15.78
C ASN A 77 -12.30 -9.13 16.26
N GLY A 78 -12.13 -8.83 17.54
CA GLY A 78 -10.79 -8.55 18.10
C GLY A 78 -9.84 -9.75 18.13
N ALA A 79 -10.33 -10.97 17.88
CA ALA A 79 -9.52 -12.18 17.84
C ALA A 79 -8.88 -12.44 16.47
N PHE A 80 -9.40 -11.81 15.42
CA PHE A 80 -8.83 -11.91 14.08
C PHE A 80 -7.70 -10.89 13.92
N PRO A 81 -6.53 -11.28 13.38
CA PRO A 81 -5.40 -10.38 13.22
C PRO A 81 -5.62 -9.44 12.03
N ALA A 82 -6.30 -8.31 12.27
CA ALA A 82 -6.60 -7.38 11.19
C ALA A 82 -5.39 -6.60 10.67
N ILE A 83 -4.35 -6.49 11.50
CA ILE A 83 -3.17 -5.66 11.26
C ILE A 83 -1.97 -6.46 11.72
N GLU A 84 -0.98 -6.61 10.86
CA GLU A 84 0.30 -7.26 11.18
C GLU A 84 1.46 -6.45 10.63
N VAL A 85 2.56 -6.44 11.37
CA VAL A 85 3.83 -5.81 11.00
C VAL A 85 4.93 -6.85 11.13
N ILE A 86 5.57 -7.13 9.99
CA ILE A 86 6.72 -8.01 9.91
C ILE A 86 7.97 -7.13 9.86
N ASP A 87 8.71 -7.10 10.96
CA ASP A 87 9.94 -6.31 11.12
C ASP A 87 11.07 -6.84 10.21
N GLY A 88 11.69 -5.93 9.47
CA GLY A 88 12.80 -6.22 8.58
C GLY A 88 14.09 -6.49 9.35
N VAL A 89 14.59 -7.73 9.25
CA VAL A 89 15.81 -8.15 9.95
C VAL A 89 17.01 -7.25 9.60
N ASN A 90 17.70 -6.73 10.62
CA ASN A 90 18.87 -5.84 10.51
C ASN A 90 18.58 -4.48 9.83
N GLY A 91 17.38 -3.92 10.01
CA GLY A 91 16.99 -2.64 9.41
C GLY A 91 16.69 -2.77 7.91
N ALA A 92 16.29 -3.97 7.49
CA ALA A 92 15.65 -4.14 6.19
C ALA A 92 14.26 -3.49 6.20
N PRO A 93 13.63 -3.26 5.04
CA PRO A 93 12.28 -2.74 4.99
C PRO A 93 11.28 -3.71 5.65
N ASP A 94 10.36 -3.16 6.42
CA ASP A 94 9.26 -3.89 7.05
C ASP A 94 8.19 -4.28 6.01
N GLU A 95 7.37 -5.27 6.35
CA GLU A 95 6.09 -5.52 5.66
C GLU A 95 4.92 -5.12 6.56
N LEU A 96 3.92 -4.47 5.95
CA LEU A 96 2.67 -4.12 6.62
C LEU A 96 1.52 -4.87 5.97
N ILE A 97 0.78 -5.64 6.77
CA ILE A 97 -0.41 -6.36 6.32
C ILE A 97 -1.62 -5.73 6.98
N LEU A 98 -2.59 -5.33 6.17
CA LEU A 98 -3.84 -4.71 6.59
C LEU A 98 -5.00 -5.51 6.01
N ARG A 99 -6.01 -5.79 6.82
CA ARG A 99 -7.18 -6.57 6.40
C ARG A 99 -8.47 -5.85 6.72
N ARG A 100 -9.47 -6.05 5.86
CA ARG A 100 -10.85 -5.63 6.08
C ARG A 100 -11.81 -6.76 5.73
N ASN A 101 -12.78 -7.01 6.59
CA ASN A 101 -13.88 -7.91 6.29
C ASN A 101 -14.96 -7.15 5.49
N LEU A 102 -15.43 -7.75 4.41
CA LEU A 102 -16.39 -7.14 3.48
C LEU A 102 -17.84 -7.41 3.87
N LEU A 103 -18.08 -8.43 4.71
CA LEU A 103 -19.39 -8.83 5.20
C LEU A 103 -19.37 -8.89 6.73
N ASP A 104 -20.45 -8.48 7.39
CA ASP A 104 -20.58 -8.64 8.85
C ASP A 104 -20.81 -10.10 9.22
N GLU A 105 -21.45 -10.85 8.33
CA GLU A 105 -21.76 -12.26 8.48
C GLU A 105 -20.52 -13.12 8.24
N VAL A 106 -20.10 -13.83 9.29
CA VAL A 106 -18.97 -14.75 9.27
C VAL A 106 -19.48 -16.19 9.32
N LEU A 107 -18.86 -17.11 8.58
CA LEU A 107 -19.24 -18.53 8.57
C LEU A 107 -18.37 -19.30 9.57
N LYS A 108 -18.94 -19.71 10.70
CA LYS A 108 -18.25 -20.61 11.64
C LYS A 108 -18.01 -21.96 10.98
N VAL A 109 -16.83 -22.56 11.12
CA VAL A 109 -16.59 -23.94 10.71
C VAL A 109 -17.29 -24.88 11.71
N CYS A 110 -18.16 -25.76 11.22
CA CYS A 110 -18.96 -26.66 12.07
C CYS A 110 -18.51 -28.11 12.02
N VAL A 111 -17.85 -28.51 10.93
CA VAL A 111 -17.19 -29.81 10.81
C VAL A 111 -15.71 -29.55 10.59
N PRO A 112 -14.81 -30.16 11.38
CA PRO A 112 -13.38 -29.96 11.21
C PRO A 112 -12.92 -30.27 9.78
N ILE A 113 -12.06 -29.41 9.26
CA ILE A 113 -11.44 -29.58 7.96
C ILE A 113 -10.04 -30.14 8.18
N VAL A 114 -9.69 -31.17 7.43
CA VAL A 114 -8.39 -31.83 7.53
C VAL A 114 -7.50 -31.41 6.36
N ALA A 115 -6.25 -31.08 6.66
CA ALA A 115 -5.24 -30.75 5.67
C ALA A 115 -5.10 -31.87 4.62
N GLY A 116 -4.86 -31.48 3.37
CA GLY A 116 -4.77 -32.38 2.21
C GLY A 116 -6.11 -32.87 1.66
N THR A 117 -7.25 -32.48 2.26
CA THR A 117 -8.59 -32.83 1.74
C THR A 117 -9.14 -31.73 0.83
N ALA A 118 -10.06 -32.10 -0.07
CA ALA A 118 -10.85 -31.17 -0.88
C ALA A 118 -12.29 -31.00 -0.30
N ALA A 119 -12.42 -31.06 1.03
CA ALA A 119 -13.72 -30.98 1.69
C ALA A 119 -14.32 -29.57 1.55
N ASP A 120 -15.64 -29.48 1.40
CA ASP A 120 -16.36 -28.21 1.47
C ASP A 120 -16.41 -27.69 2.90
N LEU A 121 -16.50 -26.37 3.07
CA LEU A 121 -16.61 -25.75 4.39
C LEU A 121 -18.04 -25.86 4.88
N ILE A 122 -18.28 -26.75 5.84
CA ILE A 122 -19.59 -26.94 6.46
C ILE A 122 -19.76 -25.92 7.58
N PHE A 123 -20.74 -25.02 7.46
CA PHE A 123 -20.97 -23.93 8.42
C PHE A 123 -22.32 -23.98 9.11
N ALA A 124 -23.17 -24.93 8.75
CA ALA A 124 -24.36 -25.24 9.52
C ALA A 124 -24.60 -26.74 9.49
N TYR A 125 -24.57 -27.37 10.65
CA TYR A 125 -24.79 -28.80 10.86
C TYR A 125 -25.30 -29.07 12.29
N GLY A 126 -26.41 -29.82 12.39
CA GLY A 126 -26.91 -30.32 13.66
C GLY A 126 -27.48 -29.24 14.60
N SER A 127 -27.25 -29.41 15.90
CA SER A 127 -27.83 -28.58 16.98
C SER A 127 -26.80 -27.88 17.87
N GLU A 128 -25.52 -27.89 17.48
CA GLU A 128 -24.47 -27.17 18.20
C GLU A 128 -24.67 -25.65 18.04
N SER A 129 -24.40 -24.88 19.11
CA SER A 129 -24.49 -23.42 19.08
C SER A 129 -23.57 -22.83 17.98
N GLY A 130 -24.13 -21.93 17.18
CA GLY A 130 -23.46 -21.36 15.99
C GLY A 130 -23.48 -22.26 14.76
N CYS A 131 -23.83 -23.53 14.89
CA CYS A 131 -23.92 -24.50 13.80
C CYS A 131 -25.35 -24.94 13.49
N VAL A 132 -26.35 -24.38 14.16
CA VAL A 132 -27.76 -24.71 13.91
C VAL A 132 -28.15 -24.28 12.49
N TYR A 133 -28.68 -25.21 11.71
CA TYR A 133 -29.14 -24.97 10.33
C TYR A 133 -30.06 -23.74 10.21
N ALA A 134 -31.14 -23.71 10.98
CA ALA A 134 -32.10 -22.61 10.97
C ALA A 134 -31.51 -21.27 11.45
N GLY A 135 -30.41 -21.31 12.20
CA GLY A 135 -29.71 -20.11 12.69
C GLY A 135 -28.76 -19.48 11.66
N ASN A 136 -28.41 -20.21 10.60
CA ASN A 136 -27.44 -19.78 9.60
C ASN A 136 -28.07 -19.42 8.23
N THR A 137 -29.39 -19.48 8.10
CA THR A 137 -30.09 -19.14 6.84
C THR A 137 -29.78 -17.72 6.38
N HIS A 138 -29.72 -16.75 7.29
CA HIS A 138 -29.34 -15.37 6.95
C HIS A 138 -27.92 -15.28 6.39
N ASN A 139 -26.94 -15.88 7.08
CA ASN A 139 -25.54 -15.88 6.63
C ASN A 139 -25.39 -16.56 5.26
N TYR A 140 -26.10 -17.67 5.04
CA TYR A 140 -26.17 -18.36 3.75
C TYR A 140 -26.69 -17.43 2.64
N GLU A 141 -27.81 -16.73 2.88
CA GLU A 141 -28.41 -15.83 1.90
C GLU A 141 -27.50 -14.64 1.57
N VAL A 142 -26.85 -14.03 2.58
CA VAL A 142 -25.95 -12.90 2.39
C VAL A 142 -24.70 -13.30 1.60
N TRP A 143 -24.03 -14.39 1.98
CA TRP A 143 -22.85 -14.89 1.26
C TRP A 143 -23.16 -15.25 -0.18
N ARG A 144 -24.30 -15.94 -0.39
CA ARG A 144 -24.77 -16.30 -1.73
C ARG A 144 -25.05 -15.06 -2.58
N ALA A 145 -25.76 -14.06 -2.03
CA ALA A 145 -26.05 -12.82 -2.74
C ALA A 145 -24.77 -12.06 -3.11
N TRP A 146 -23.80 -11.99 -2.19
CA TRP A 146 -22.51 -11.35 -2.42
C TRP A 146 -21.72 -12.00 -3.56
N ARG A 147 -21.69 -13.34 -3.59
CA ARG A 147 -21.04 -14.11 -4.65
C ARG A 147 -21.74 -13.96 -5.99
N GLN A 148 -23.08 -14.03 -6.02
CA GLN A 148 -23.87 -13.86 -7.24
C GLN A 148 -23.69 -12.47 -7.85
N ALA A 149 -23.44 -11.44 -7.05
CA ALA A 149 -23.14 -10.09 -7.52
C ALA A 149 -21.73 -9.94 -8.14
N ARG A 150 -20.85 -10.95 -8.01
CA ARG A 150 -19.44 -10.95 -8.47
C ARG A 150 -19.16 -12.13 -9.40
N ASP A 151 -20.04 -12.31 -10.39
CA ASP A 151 -19.89 -13.33 -11.43
C ASP A 151 -19.84 -14.79 -10.93
N GLY A 152 -20.26 -15.04 -9.68
CA GLY A 152 -20.48 -16.39 -9.15
C GLY A 152 -19.28 -17.05 -8.48
N SER A 153 -18.13 -16.38 -8.37
CA SER A 153 -16.98 -16.87 -7.60
C SER A 153 -16.33 -15.73 -6.82
N VAL A 154 -16.02 -15.95 -5.55
CA VAL A 154 -15.38 -14.94 -4.69
C VAL A 154 -14.25 -15.59 -3.90
N ARG A 155 -13.18 -14.83 -3.66
CA ARG A 155 -12.08 -15.26 -2.79
C ARG A 155 -12.51 -15.08 -1.34
N ALA A 156 -12.53 -16.18 -0.59
CA ALA A 156 -12.82 -16.21 0.83
C ALA A 156 -11.56 -16.63 1.59
N TYR A 157 -11.53 -16.36 2.90
CA TYR A 157 -10.42 -16.70 3.76
C TYR A 157 -10.94 -17.47 4.97
N VAL A 158 -10.34 -18.62 5.26
CA VAL A 158 -10.62 -19.35 6.50
C VAL A 158 -9.46 -19.13 7.47
N PHE A 159 -9.77 -18.96 8.74
CA PHE A 159 -8.81 -18.68 9.79
C PHE A 159 -9.13 -19.45 11.06
N ASP A 160 -8.14 -20.09 11.66
CA ASP A 160 -8.20 -20.71 12.97
C ASP A 160 -7.53 -19.81 14.02
N THR A 161 -8.35 -19.25 14.90
CA THR A 161 -7.92 -18.35 15.99
C THR A 161 -7.04 -19.03 17.04
N SER A 162 -7.00 -20.37 17.10
CA SER A 162 -6.20 -21.11 18.08
C SER A 162 -4.78 -21.39 17.61
N THR A 163 -4.59 -21.56 16.30
CA THR A 163 -3.27 -21.85 15.70
C THR A 163 -2.68 -20.65 14.97
N ASP A 164 -3.46 -19.57 14.80
CA ASP A 164 -3.08 -18.38 14.02
C ASP A 164 -2.74 -18.73 12.56
N LEU A 165 -3.48 -19.69 12.00
CA LEU A 165 -3.29 -20.16 10.62
C LEU A 165 -4.53 -19.84 9.81
N GLY A 166 -4.32 -19.36 8.58
CA GLY A 166 -5.39 -19.16 7.63
C GLY A 166 -4.94 -19.36 6.19
N GLU A 167 -5.91 -19.58 5.31
CA GLU A 167 -5.66 -19.72 3.89
C GLU A 167 -6.81 -19.14 3.08
N TYR A 168 -6.47 -18.62 1.89
CA TYR A 168 -7.45 -18.23 0.90
C TYR A 168 -7.98 -19.44 0.14
N PHE A 169 -9.26 -19.41 -0.18
CA PHE A 169 -9.90 -20.38 -1.06
C PHE A 169 -10.92 -19.70 -1.97
N ASP A 170 -11.11 -20.28 -3.16
CA ASP A 170 -12.12 -19.81 -4.09
C ASP A 170 -13.48 -20.41 -3.74
N TYR A 171 -14.40 -19.55 -3.33
CA TYR A 171 -15.78 -19.89 -2.99
C TYR A 171 -16.67 -19.74 -4.23
N SER A 172 -17.14 -20.87 -4.77
CA SER A 172 -17.86 -20.91 -6.06
C SER A 172 -19.35 -21.23 -5.95
N GLY A 173 -19.83 -21.63 -4.78
CA GLY A 173 -21.23 -22.00 -4.62
C GLY A 173 -21.56 -22.52 -3.23
N GLU A 174 -22.81 -22.90 -3.03
CA GLU A 174 -23.32 -23.36 -1.75
C GLU A 174 -24.09 -24.66 -1.90
N ILE A 175 -24.05 -25.49 -0.87
CA ILE A 175 -24.90 -26.67 -0.73
C ILE A 175 -25.92 -26.37 0.35
N ASP A 176 -27.19 -26.59 0.01
CA ASP A 176 -28.32 -26.71 0.93
C ASP A 176 -28.89 -28.11 0.74
N SER A 177 -28.54 -29.03 1.65
CA SER A 177 -29.07 -30.39 1.62
C SER A 177 -29.03 -31.02 3.00
N ASN A 178 -29.98 -31.91 3.29
CA ASN A 178 -30.03 -32.70 4.54
C ASN A 178 -29.95 -31.88 5.84
N GLY A 179 -30.45 -30.63 5.82
CA GLY A 179 -30.36 -29.74 6.99
C GLY A 179 -28.92 -29.29 7.28
N GLN A 180 -28.10 -29.18 6.23
CA GLN A 180 -26.74 -28.67 6.28
C GLN A 180 -26.55 -27.56 5.26
N TYR A 181 -25.81 -26.53 5.65
CA TYR A 181 -25.22 -25.57 4.71
C TYR A 181 -23.71 -25.78 4.59
N ALA A 182 -23.21 -25.75 3.36
CA ALA A 182 -21.78 -25.75 3.09
C ALA A 182 -21.40 -24.73 2.01
N ALA A 183 -20.23 -24.12 2.15
CA ALA A 183 -19.59 -23.30 1.14
C ALA A 183 -18.66 -24.18 0.29
N VAL A 184 -18.90 -24.21 -1.01
CA VAL A 184 -18.19 -25.05 -1.96
C VAL A 184 -16.87 -24.40 -2.34
N ARG A 185 -15.79 -25.16 -2.19
CA ARG A 185 -14.46 -24.78 -2.67
C ARG A 185 -14.33 -25.14 -4.15
N ALA A 186 -13.94 -24.19 -4.98
CA ALA A 186 -13.88 -24.39 -6.44
C ALA A 186 -12.81 -25.43 -6.84
N SER A 187 -11.66 -25.40 -6.18
CA SER A 187 -10.54 -26.32 -6.45
C SER A 187 -9.52 -26.36 -5.32
N GLY A 188 -8.59 -27.32 -5.40
CA GLY A 188 -7.45 -27.46 -4.49
C GLY A 188 -7.77 -28.30 -3.24
N THR A 189 -6.79 -28.33 -2.34
CA THR A 189 -6.88 -28.99 -1.03
C THR A 189 -6.52 -28.02 0.07
N TRP A 190 -7.06 -28.23 1.27
CA TRP A 190 -6.68 -27.45 2.44
C TRP A 190 -5.21 -27.65 2.78
N ALA A 191 -4.46 -26.57 2.96
CA ALA A 191 -3.08 -26.62 3.41
C ALA A 191 -3.00 -26.88 4.91
N ASN A 192 -3.98 -26.39 5.68
CA ASN A 192 -4.00 -26.49 7.13
C ASN A 192 -5.23 -27.26 7.65
N ASP A 193 -5.16 -27.68 8.91
CA ASP A 193 -6.30 -28.19 9.66
C ASP A 193 -7.10 -27.02 10.23
N TYR A 194 -8.43 -27.10 10.20
CA TYR A 194 -9.33 -26.08 10.78
C TYR A 194 -10.31 -26.74 11.74
N SER A 195 -10.24 -26.35 13.02
CA SER A 195 -11.12 -26.91 14.05
C SER A 195 -12.51 -26.25 14.05
N ASN A 196 -13.55 -27.00 14.41
CA ASN A 196 -14.89 -26.42 14.55
C ASN A 196 -15.08 -25.55 15.81
N ALA A 197 -14.08 -25.49 16.69
CA ALA A 197 -14.14 -24.72 17.93
C ALA A 197 -13.64 -23.28 17.73
N SER A 198 -12.67 -23.08 16.85
CA SER A 198 -11.91 -21.83 16.73
C SER A 198 -11.77 -21.31 15.30
N SER A 199 -12.30 -22.03 14.29
CA SER A 199 -12.20 -21.62 12.90
C SER A 199 -13.46 -20.95 12.36
N ALA A 200 -13.24 -19.96 11.50
CA ALA A 200 -14.28 -19.25 10.79
C ALA A 200 -13.80 -18.80 9.40
N ALA A 201 -14.74 -18.63 8.48
CA ALA A 201 -14.50 -18.10 7.16
C ALA A 201 -15.10 -16.70 6.96
N TYR A 202 -14.36 -15.89 6.23
CA TYR A 202 -14.57 -14.47 6.00
C TYR A 202 -14.52 -14.20 4.50
N ILE A 203 -15.27 -13.20 4.04
CA ILE A 203 -15.03 -12.58 2.73
C ILE A 203 -14.29 -11.29 3.00
N MET A 204 -12.99 -11.26 2.75
CA MET A 204 -12.12 -10.17 3.18
C MET A 204 -11.19 -9.70 2.06
N GLU A 205 -10.72 -8.46 2.22
CA GLU A 205 -9.59 -7.91 1.48
C GLU A 205 -8.35 -7.89 2.38
N GLU A 206 -7.21 -8.31 1.83
CA GLU A 206 -5.89 -8.10 2.43
C GLU A 206 -5.04 -7.22 1.52
N TRP A 207 -4.37 -6.26 2.13
CA TRP A 207 -3.36 -5.41 1.51
C TRP A 207 -2.05 -5.62 2.23
N ARG A 208 -1.09 -6.24 1.56
CA ARG A 208 0.28 -6.40 2.05
C ARG A 208 1.20 -5.43 1.31
N PHE A 209 1.75 -4.47 2.04
CA PHE A 209 2.75 -3.54 1.53
C PHE A 209 4.15 -4.06 1.84
N ARG A 210 5.03 -4.05 0.84
CA ARG A 210 6.45 -4.41 0.98
C ARG A 210 7.31 -3.60 0.03
N VAL A 211 8.59 -3.44 0.34
CA VAL A 211 9.55 -2.86 -0.59
C VAL A 211 10.30 -3.97 -1.33
N SER A 212 10.34 -3.92 -2.66
CA SER A 212 11.12 -4.81 -3.51
C SER A 212 11.70 -4.03 -4.68
N ASP A 213 13.00 -4.18 -4.95
CA ASP A 213 13.69 -3.54 -6.08
C ASP A 213 13.41 -2.02 -6.20
N ASP A 214 13.65 -1.28 -5.12
CA ASP A 214 13.40 0.17 -4.99
C ASP A 214 11.95 0.59 -5.29
N THR A 215 11.00 -0.35 -5.17
CA THR A 215 9.58 -0.11 -5.45
C THR A 215 8.75 -0.57 -4.27
N LEU A 216 7.86 0.31 -3.81
CA LEU A 216 6.81 -0.08 -2.87
C LEU A 216 5.74 -0.86 -3.65
N GLN A 217 5.53 -2.11 -3.25
CA GLN A 217 4.57 -3.02 -3.84
C GLN A 217 3.38 -3.23 -2.91
N LEU A 218 2.22 -3.46 -3.51
CA LEU A 218 1.01 -3.91 -2.87
C LEU A 218 0.64 -5.30 -3.39
N ILE A 219 0.56 -6.27 -2.49
CA ILE A 219 0.00 -7.60 -2.75
C ILE A 219 -1.43 -7.60 -2.21
N GLU A 220 -2.38 -7.92 -3.08
CA GLU A 220 -3.79 -8.01 -2.72
C GLU A 220 -4.21 -9.47 -2.55
N ASN A 221 -4.90 -9.79 -1.45
CA ASN A 221 -5.51 -11.10 -1.20
C ASN A 221 -4.56 -12.31 -1.32
N GLY A 222 -3.29 -12.11 -0.98
CA GLY A 222 -2.25 -13.14 -1.07
C GLY A 222 -1.77 -13.46 -2.49
N GLU A 223 -2.10 -12.65 -3.50
CA GLU A 223 -1.64 -12.82 -4.89
C GLU A 223 -0.20 -12.32 -5.05
N SER A 224 0.78 -13.07 -4.52
CA SER A 224 2.19 -12.66 -4.50
C SER A 224 2.88 -12.68 -5.86
N ASP A 225 2.31 -13.37 -6.85
CA ASP A 225 2.89 -13.53 -8.19
C ASP A 225 2.67 -12.29 -9.07
N ASN A 226 1.67 -11.46 -8.73
CA ASN A 226 1.30 -10.26 -9.48
C ASN A 226 1.18 -9.03 -8.56
N PRO A 227 2.26 -8.59 -7.90
CA PRO A 227 2.22 -7.41 -7.03
C PRO A 227 1.96 -6.13 -7.84
N LEU A 228 1.19 -5.21 -7.28
CA LEU A 228 0.92 -3.89 -7.84
C LEU A 228 2.00 -2.90 -7.40
N ASN A 229 2.57 -2.14 -8.33
CA ASN A 229 3.54 -1.11 -7.99
C ASN A 229 2.80 0.17 -7.52
N VAL A 230 3.05 0.56 -6.27
CA VAL A 230 2.43 1.73 -5.63
C VAL A 230 3.26 2.98 -5.87
N ALA A 231 4.56 2.91 -5.63
CA ALA A 231 5.49 4.02 -5.79
C ALA A 231 6.89 3.52 -6.13
N PHE A 232 7.60 4.28 -6.95
CA PHE A 232 8.98 3.99 -7.36
C PHE A 232 9.97 4.80 -6.55
N GLY A 233 11.23 4.32 -6.51
CA GLY A 233 12.30 4.97 -5.79
C GLY A 233 12.13 4.92 -4.27
N VAL A 234 11.33 3.97 -3.75
CA VAL A 234 11.18 3.73 -2.31
C VAL A 234 12.15 2.63 -1.93
N THR A 235 13.16 2.97 -1.13
CA THR A 235 14.24 2.05 -0.75
C THR A 235 13.99 1.41 0.61
N ASP A 236 13.18 2.04 1.45
CA ASP A 236 12.91 1.56 2.80
C ASP A 236 11.51 1.99 3.28
N MET A 237 10.89 1.12 4.06
CA MET A 237 9.62 1.32 4.74
C MET A 237 9.78 0.79 6.16
N GLN A 238 9.57 1.67 7.14
CA GLN A 238 9.62 1.34 8.56
C GLN A 238 8.26 1.59 9.18
N VAL A 239 7.78 0.66 10.00
CA VAL A 239 6.43 0.65 10.55
C VAL A 239 6.50 0.52 12.06
N GLU A 240 5.84 1.44 12.75
CA GLU A 240 5.75 1.46 14.21
C GLU A 240 4.28 1.42 14.64
N VAL A 241 3.93 0.46 15.49
CA VAL A 241 2.62 0.40 16.11
C VAL A 241 2.66 1.09 17.47
N PHE A 242 1.82 2.11 17.65
CA PHE A 242 1.68 2.82 18.91
C PHE A 242 0.46 2.29 19.66
N MET A 243 0.66 1.79 20.87
CA MET A 243 -0.39 1.24 21.73
C MET A 243 -1.05 2.34 22.57
N GLN A 244 -2.32 2.15 22.97
CA GLN A 244 -3.04 3.10 23.84
C GLN A 244 -2.37 3.31 25.20
N GLU A 245 -1.64 2.31 25.69
CA GLU A 245 -0.88 2.37 26.95
C GLU A 245 0.48 3.09 26.82
N GLY A 246 0.81 3.61 25.64
CA GLY A 246 2.04 4.37 25.38
C GLY A 246 3.24 3.53 24.93
N GLY A 247 3.07 2.22 24.73
CA GLY A 247 4.07 1.34 24.14
C GLY A 247 4.24 1.56 22.63
N VAL A 248 5.44 1.31 22.11
CA VAL A 248 5.73 1.27 20.67
C VAL A 248 6.28 -0.11 20.33
N GLN A 249 5.78 -0.71 19.25
CA GLN A 249 6.18 -2.03 18.78
C GLN A 249 6.61 -1.94 17.29
N SER A 250 7.77 -2.51 16.95
CA SER A 250 8.24 -2.68 15.56
C SER A 250 7.77 -3.99 14.94
N THR A 251 7.35 -4.94 15.76
CA THR A 251 6.70 -6.19 15.35
C THR A 251 5.28 -6.19 15.87
N PHE A 252 4.34 -6.64 15.05
CA PHE A 252 2.95 -6.77 15.46
C PHE A 252 2.37 -8.02 14.80
N SER A 253 2.07 -9.03 15.59
CA SER A 253 1.70 -10.37 15.12
C SER A 253 0.23 -10.66 15.36
N GLY A 254 -0.27 -11.80 14.88
CA GLY A 254 -1.64 -12.21 15.16
C GLY A 254 -1.95 -12.52 16.63
N SER A 255 -0.91 -12.67 17.46
CA SER A 255 -1.08 -12.78 18.92
C SER A 255 -1.30 -11.43 19.62
N ASP A 256 -1.01 -10.32 18.94
CA ASP A 256 -1.15 -8.98 19.49
C ASP A 256 -2.57 -8.45 19.29
N ASN A 257 -3.09 -7.75 20.30
CA ASN A 257 -4.45 -7.22 20.25
C ASN A 257 -4.48 -5.88 19.50
N TRP A 258 -4.77 -5.94 18.21
CA TRP A 258 -4.88 -4.77 17.34
C TRP A 258 -5.95 -3.76 17.79
N THR A 259 -6.94 -4.17 18.61
CA THR A 259 -7.97 -3.26 19.15
C THR A 259 -7.44 -2.31 20.23
N LEU A 260 -6.29 -2.63 20.83
CA LEU A 260 -5.60 -1.80 21.83
C LEU A 260 -4.58 -0.85 21.19
N MET A 261 -4.43 -0.89 19.88
CA MET A 261 -3.59 0.05 19.16
C MET A 261 -4.22 1.45 19.23
N GLN A 262 -3.37 2.48 19.30
CA GLN A 262 -3.75 3.87 19.14
C GLN A 262 -3.64 4.31 17.67
N SER A 263 -2.57 3.90 16.99
CA SER A 263 -2.25 4.33 15.63
C SER A 263 -1.05 3.57 15.05
N ILE A 264 -0.92 3.60 13.73
CA ILE A 264 0.23 3.09 12.97
C ILE A 264 1.06 4.29 12.49
N GLY A 265 2.34 4.33 12.81
CA GLY A 265 3.32 5.23 12.19
C GLY A 265 4.03 4.52 11.05
N ILE A 266 4.15 5.20 9.91
CA ILE A 266 4.83 4.68 8.73
C ILE A 266 5.84 5.72 8.29
N THR A 267 7.06 5.27 8.07
CA THR A 267 8.15 6.08 7.56
C THR A 267 8.65 5.48 6.26
N LEU A 268 8.53 6.22 5.17
CA LEU A 268 9.08 5.82 3.87
C LEU A 268 10.35 6.62 3.58
N THR A 269 11.38 5.91 3.14
CA THR A 269 12.60 6.50 2.61
C THR A 269 12.67 6.25 1.11
N GLY A 270 12.92 7.30 0.34
CA GLY A 270 13.08 7.21 -1.10
C GLY A 270 14.35 7.89 -1.60
N GLN A 271 14.87 7.38 -2.71
CA GLN A 271 16.11 7.81 -3.31
C GLN A 271 15.95 8.03 -4.83
N GLU A 272 16.60 9.06 -5.38
CA GLU A 272 16.76 9.24 -6.83
C GLU A 272 18.21 9.60 -7.15
N LEU A 273 18.77 8.97 -8.18
CA LEU A 273 20.11 9.28 -8.65
C LEU A 273 20.10 10.49 -9.57
N PHE A 274 20.72 11.60 -9.14
CA PHE A 274 20.90 12.79 -9.96
C PHE A 274 22.38 13.04 -10.23
N ARG A 275 22.83 12.76 -11.46
CA ARG A 275 24.23 12.96 -11.89
C ARG A 275 25.26 12.28 -10.99
N GLY A 276 24.94 11.08 -10.50
CA GLY A 276 25.81 10.32 -9.60
C GLY A 276 25.74 10.73 -8.13
N GLU A 277 24.96 11.76 -7.78
CA GLU A 277 24.60 12.08 -6.40
C GLU A 277 23.27 11.38 -6.06
N VAL A 278 23.23 10.66 -4.95
CA VAL A 278 21.99 10.08 -4.42
C VAL A 278 21.24 11.18 -3.67
N LEU A 279 20.01 11.46 -4.11
CA LEU A 279 19.10 12.37 -3.42
C LEU A 279 18.16 11.53 -2.57
N GLU A 280 18.37 11.54 -1.27
CA GLU A 280 17.50 10.84 -0.31
C GLU A 280 16.45 11.76 0.29
N ARG A 281 15.25 11.23 0.50
CA ARG A 281 14.16 11.87 1.22
C ARG A 281 13.46 10.86 2.12
N GLN A 282 13.01 11.33 3.27
CA GLN A 282 12.23 10.55 4.21
C GLN A 282 10.92 11.30 4.49
N LEU A 283 9.83 10.55 4.56
CA LEU A 283 8.51 11.08 4.90
C LEU A 283 7.82 10.12 5.86
N SER A 284 7.31 10.66 6.96
CA SER A 284 6.58 9.90 7.97
C SER A 284 5.14 10.38 8.09
N ALA A 285 4.22 9.45 8.28
CA ALA A 285 2.82 9.74 8.58
C ALA A 285 2.30 8.81 9.68
N ARG A 286 1.23 9.22 10.33
CA ARG A 286 0.56 8.47 11.40
C ARG A 286 -0.92 8.31 11.07
N PHE A 287 -1.39 7.08 11.12
CA PHE A 287 -2.74 6.69 10.72
C PHE A 287 -3.49 6.08 11.90
N PHE A 288 -4.80 6.35 11.97
CA PHE A 288 -5.67 5.89 13.05
C PHE A 288 -6.70 4.93 12.44
N PRO A 289 -6.59 3.62 12.70
CA PRO A 289 -7.60 2.66 12.24
C PRO A 289 -8.95 2.94 12.89
N ARG A 290 -10.04 2.82 12.12
CA ARG A 290 -11.39 3.25 12.54
C ARG A 290 -11.87 2.59 13.83
N ASN A 291 -11.53 1.32 14.03
CA ASN A 291 -12.04 0.52 15.14
C ASN A 291 -11.39 0.83 16.50
N VAL A 292 -10.30 1.60 16.53
CA VAL A 292 -9.72 2.15 17.76
C VAL A 292 -10.68 3.12 18.47
N LEU A 293 -11.67 3.67 17.75
CA LEU A 293 -12.62 4.66 18.28
C LEU A 293 -14.01 4.09 18.56
N SER A 294 -14.25 2.79 18.34
CA SER A 294 -15.58 2.16 18.42
C SER A 294 -15.76 1.18 19.59
N ASN A 295 -14.74 0.99 20.42
CA ASN A 295 -14.82 0.24 21.69
C ASN A 295 -14.96 1.19 22.89
#